data_AF-A0A1Y6KBR2-F1
#
_entry.id   AF-A0A1Y6KBR2-F1
#
_cell.length_a   1.000
_cell.length_b   1.000
_cell.length_c   1.000
_cell.angle_alpha   90.00
_cell.angle_beta   90.00
_cell.angle_gamma   90.00
#
_symmetry.space_group_name_H-M   'P 1'
#
loop_
_entity.id
_entity.type
_entity.pdbx_description
1 polymer ?
#
loop_
_entity_poly.entity_id
_entity_poly.type
_entity_poly.pdbx_seq_one_letter_code
_entity_poly.pdbx_strand_id
1 'polypeptide(L)'
;MRAIALALIVCTFVQSALAAATVPEIDPRASLGVVQNWIYNYRTKPDYAHVPAAVRVLFHSQTFKEPENSGIYLGFIAGAIGSNPAKAEQLVNSFFPVPPEEEWVIVRAIAYSGLPDWRNLLRKVAPKMPGRRVMIDGYLNGTQPTLMDIPLEEAKPGMMDKLRGAMTQNPFKKEERKLDTRLSYATHQDLLDILWGYYFATGSRVPIQRIVQMLPWSKSRDTVDKLTIGSMARYTLASYAVRDASLRDYLREELARQSGPVKEPLREVVEAADTVQLGAVRKDAVAAVDELKIKGSDARRNMDFWGQLGVGALALGCVSAAALGQVAVGIPCVIGGSASQGLLSFWEKQQ
;
A
#
# COMPACT_ATOMS: atom_id res chain seq x y z
N MET A 1 -8.74 34.31 58.41
CA MET A 1 -8.43 34.59 56.98
C MET A 1 -7.35 33.70 56.35
N ARG A 2 -6.67 32.79 57.07
CA ARG A 2 -5.65 31.89 56.48
C ARG A 2 -6.16 30.51 56.02
N ALA A 3 -7.33 30.07 56.50
CA ALA A 3 -7.88 28.75 56.15
C ALA A 3 -8.67 28.74 54.81
N ILE A 4 -9.21 29.89 54.39
CA ILE A 4 -10.01 30.00 53.16
C ILE A 4 -9.10 30.04 51.91
N ALA A 5 -7.87 30.56 52.05
CA ALA A 5 -6.89 30.61 50.96
C ALA A 5 -6.32 29.22 50.59
N LEU A 6 -6.24 28.29 51.55
CA LEU A 6 -5.73 26.94 51.32
C LEU A 6 -6.73 26.01 50.63
N ALA A 7 -8.05 26.21 50.83
CA ALA A 7 -9.08 25.43 50.15
C ALA A 7 -9.18 25.76 48.65
N LEU A 8 -8.95 27.02 48.27
CA LEU A 8 -8.96 27.45 46.87
C LEU A 8 -7.75 26.93 46.08
N ILE A 9 -6.58 26.81 46.70
CA ILE A 9 -5.36 26.32 46.03
C ILE A 9 -5.43 24.81 45.76
N VAL A 10 -6.06 24.03 46.66
CA VAL A 10 -6.23 22.58 46.47
C VAL A 10 -7.30 22.29 45.41
N CYS A 11 -8.37 23.09 45.31
CA CYS A 11 -9.37 22.92 44.24
C CYS A 11 -8.84 23.29 42.84
N THR A 12 -7.87 24.22 42.73
CA THR A 12 -7.27 24.57 41.43
C THR A 12 -6.25 23.55 40.92
N PHE A 13 -5.65 22.72 41.79
CA PHE A 13 -4.66 21.72 41.38
C PHE A 13 -5.25 20.33 41.04
N VAL A 14 -6.49 20.03 41.46
CA VAL A 14 -7.13 18.76 41.12
C VAL A 14 -7.78 18.79 39.73
N GLN A 15 -8.09 19.98 39.18
CA GLN A 15 -8.67 20.09 37.83
C GLN A 15 -7.66 19.84 36.71
N SER A 16 -6.36 19.88 36.98
CA SER A 16 -5.31 19.68 35.98
C SER A 16 -5.01 18.21 35.67
N ALA A 17 -5.53 17.27 36.48
CA ALA A 17 -5.26 15.83 36.33
C ALA A 17 -6.38 15.07 35.59
N LEU A 18 -7.49 15.74 35.25
CA LEU A 18 -8.48 15.26 34.29
C LEU A 18 -8.38 16.07 32.99
N ALA A 19 -7.17 16.25 32.48
CA ALA A 19 -6.99 16.43 31.04
C ALA A 19 -7.40 15.10 30.40
N ALA A 20 -8.71 14.96 30.13
CA ALA A 20 -9.21 13.99 29.18
C ALA A 20 -8.32 14.12 27.95
N ALA A 21 -7.56 13.07 27.63
CA ALA A 21 -6.72 13.04 26.46
C ALA A 21 -7.60 13.41 25.26
N THR A 22 -7.47 14.66 24.79
CA THR A 22 -8.23 15.18 23.67
C THR A 22 -7.94 14.28 22.50
N VAL A 23 -8.96 13.54 22.09
CA VAL A 23 -8.94 12.73 20.87
C VAL A 23 -8.50 13.66 19.73
N PRO A 24 -7.58 13.26 18.84
CA PRO A 24 -7.25 14.11 17.71
C PRO A 24 -8.51 14.32 16.87
N GLU A 25 -9.13 15.48 17.01
CA GLU A 25 -10.28 15.91 16.23
C GLU A 25 -9.76 16.21 14.82
N ILE A 26 -10.18 15.43 13.82
CA ILE A 26 -9.81 15.72 12.44
C ILE A 26 -10.69 16.88 11.98
N ASP A 27 -10.11 18.08 11.99
CA ASP A 27 -10.70 19.26 11.35
C ASP A 27 -11.00 18.94 9.87
N PRO A 28 -12.19 19.22 9.34
CA PRO A 28 -12.48 19.16 7.91
C PRO A 28 -11.51 19.97 7.01
N ARG A 29 -10.71 20.88 7.60
CA ARG A 29 -9.60 21.62 6.97
C ARG A 29 -8.22 21.01 7.22
N ALA A 30 -8.16 19.82 7.82
CA ALA A 30 -6.92 19.10 8.06
C ALA A 30 -6.15 18.92 6.75
N SER A 31 -4.84 19.16 6.80
CA SER A 31 -3.98 18.90 5.65
C SER A 31 -3.87 17.40 5.38
N LEU A 32 -3.51 17.03 4.15
CA LEU A 32 -3.24 15.64 3.78
C LEU A 32 -2.26 14.96 4.76
N GLY A 33 -1.23 15.68 5.23
CA GLY A 33 -0.26 15.18 6.20
C GLY A 33 -0.86 14.80 7.56
N VAL A 34 -1.88 15.55 8.02
CA VAL A 34 -2.60 15.23 9.26
C VAL A 34 -3.40 13.93 9.08
N VAL A 35 -4.09 13.79 7.95
CA VAL A 35 -4.88 12.58 7.65
C VAL A 35 -3.98 11.36 7.48
N GLN A 36 -2.85 11.50 6.79
CA GLN A 36 -1.84 10.44 6.68
C GLN A 36 -1.37 9.98 8.05
N ASN A 37 -0.95 10.91 8.92
CA ASN A 37 -0.51 10.57 10.26
C ASN A 37 -1.62 9.92 11.08
N TRP A 38 -2.87 10.38 10.94
CA TRP A 38 -4.01 9.75 11.58
C TRP A 38 -4.23 8.30 11.09
N ILE A 39 -4.17 8.04 9.79
CA ILE A 39 -4.27 6.68 9.22
C ILE A 39 -3.20 5.76 9.81
N TYR A 40 -1.94 6.20 9.85
CA TYR A 40 -0.85 5.38 10.39
C TYR A 40 -1.03 5.02 11.87
N ASN A 41 -1.68 5.89 12.65
CA ASN A 41 -1.91 5.69 14.07
C ASN A 41 -3.32 5.16 14.40
N TYR A 42 -4.20 5.00 13.40
CA TYR A 42 -5.62 4.70 13.58
C TYR A 42 -5.86 3.48 14.48
N ARG A 43 -5.07 2.42 14.32
CA ARG A 43 -5.21 1.18 15.11
C ARG A 43 -5.07 1.38 16.61
N THR A 44 -4.27 2.37 17.04
CA THR A 44 -4.01 2.59 18.47
C THR A 44 -5.27 3.03 19.20
N LYS A 45 -6.14 3.78 18.50
CA LYS A 45 -7.45 4.22 18.99
C LYS A 45 -8.39 4.37 17.79
N PRO A 46 -9.05 3.28 17.35
CA PRO A 46 -9.91 3.30 16.19
C PRO A 46 -11.04 4.31 16.35
N ASP A 47 -11.16 5.22 15.39
CA ASP A 47 -12.18 6.26 15.37
C ASP A 47 -13.00 6.21 14.09
N TYR A 48 -13.95 5.28 14.08
CA TYR A 48 -14.80 5.03 12.92
C TYR A 48 -15.66 6.24 12.53
N ALA A 49 -16.02 7.10 13.49
CA ALA A 49 -16.88 8.25 13.27
C ALA A 49 -16.23 9.31 12.37
N HIS A 50 -14.90 9.41 12.41
CA HIS A 50 -14.14 10.39 11.63
C HIS A 50 -13.64 9.88 10.28
N VAL A 51 -13.82 8.59 9.97
CA VAL A 51 -13.48 8.03 8.65
C VAL A 51 -14.12 8.82 7.49
N PRO A 52 -15.41 9.21 7.52
CA PRO A 52 -16.01 10.04 6.47
C PRO A 52 -15.28 11.38 6.26
N ALA A 53 -14.86 12.04 7.34
CA ALA A 53 -14.16 13.32 7.27
C ALA A 53 -12.77 13.16 6.66
N ALA A 54 -12.00 12.16 7.13
CA ALA A 54 -10.69 11.83 6.59
C ALA A 54 -10.76 11.48 5.09
N VAL A 55 -11.73 10.66 4.68
CA VAL A 55 -11.91 10.27 3.28
C VAL A 55 -12.28 11.46 2.41
N ARG A 56 -13.12 12.38 2.91
CA ARG A 56 -13.39 13.63 2.20
C ARG A 56 -12.13 14.44 1.96
N VAL A 57 -11.26 14.59 2.95
CA VAL A 57 -9.97 15.30 2.77
C VAL A 57 -9.14 14.66 1.65
N LEU A 58 -9.08 13.32 1.59
CA LEU A 58 -8.33 12.60 0.55
C LEU A 58 -8.85 12.85 -0.88
N PHE A 59 -10.18 12.90 -1.05
CA PHE A 59 -10.80 13.28 -2.33
C PHE A 59 -10.53 14.76 -2.66
N HIS A 60 -10.59 15.66 -1.68
CA HIS A 60 -10.32 17.09 -1.91
C HIS A 60 -8.84 17.35 -2.24
N SER A 61 -7.91 16.55 -1.70
CA SER A 61 -6.48 16.63 -2.02
C SER A 61 -6.10 15.91 -3.31
N GLN A 62 -7.08 15.41 -4.07
CA GLN A 62 -6.88 14.75 -5.37
C GLN A 62 -5.92 13.56 -5.30
N THR A 63 -5.86 12.90 -4.15
CA THR A 63 -4.92 11.82 -3.86
C THR A 63 -5.21 10.55 -4.67
N PHE A 64 -6.42 10.44 -5.24
CA PHE A 64 -6.83 9.29 -6.03
C PHE A 64 -6.76 9.51 -7.55
N LYS A 65 -6.25 10.66 -8.01
CA LYS A 65 -6.02 10.90 -9.45
C LYS A 65 -4.99 9.95 -10.04
N GLU A 66 -3.98 9.58 -9.25
CA GLU A 66 -2.92 8.66 -9.63
C GLU A 66 -3.10 7.35 -8.84
N PRO A 67 -3.65 6.29 -9.44
CA PRO A 67 -3.93 5.04 -8.75
C PRO A 67 -2.70 4.45 -8.04
N GLU A 68 -1.53 4.54 -8.69
CA GLU A 68 -0.23 4.06 -8.20
C GLU A 68 0.15 4.64 -6.82
N ASN A 69 -0.24 5.89 -6.55
CA ASN A 69 0.12 6.61 -5.31
C ASN A 69 -0.98 6.52 -4.23
N SER A 70 -2.08 5.83 -4.53
CA SER A 70 -3.28 5.85 -3.68
C SER A 70 -3.46 4.59 -2.82
N GLY A 71 -2.55 3.62 -2.95
CA GLY A 71 -2.71 2.28 -2.40
C GLY A 71 -3.03 2.26 -0.90
N ILE A 72 -2.26 2.99 -0.08
CA ILE A 72 -2.47 3.06 1.38
C ILE A 72 -3.88 3.55 1.71
N TYR A 73 -4.35 4.58 1.02
CA TYR A 73 -5.67 5.15 1.29
C TYR A 73 -6.79 4.24 0.83
N LEU A 74 -6.67 3.66 -0.37
CA LEU A 74 -7.64 2.68 -0.87
C LEU A 74 -7.74 1.49 0.09
N GLY A 75 -6.60 0.95 0.54
CA GLY A 75 -6.54 -0.14 1.51
C GLY A 75 -7.17 0.25 2.84
N PHE A 76 -6.91 1.45 3.34
CA PHE A 76 -7.50 1.95 4.57
C PHE A 76 -9.03 2.06 4.47
N ILE A 77 -9.55 2.62 3.37
CA ILE A 77 -10.99 2.73 3.14
C ILE A 77 -11.62 1.34 3.05
N ALA A 78 -11.00 0.42 2.31
CA ALA A 78 -11.46 -0.97 2.21
C ALA A 78 -11.53 -1.65 3.58
N GLY A 79 -10.46 -1.53 4.37
CA GLY A 79 -10.40 -2.07 5.71
C GLY A 79 -11.43 -1.43 6.66
N ALA A 80 -11.64 -0.12 6.58
CA ALA A 80 -12.66 0.57 7.38
C ALA A 80 -14.07 0.04 7.05
N ILE A 81 -14.40 -0.12 5.77
CA ILE A 81 -15.66 -0.73 5.32
C ILE A 81 -15.80 -2.16 5.88
N GLY A 82 -14.73 -2.96 5.83
CA GLY A 82 -14.71 -4.34 6.32
C GLY A 82 -14.84 -4.48 7.84
N SER A 83 -14.27 -3.54 8.60
CA SER A 83 -14.25 -3.56 10.07
C SER A 83 -15.61 -3.39 10.72
N ASN A 84 -16.62 -2.87 10.01
CA ASN A 84 -17.97 -2.68 10.57
C ASN A 84 -19.09 -2.97 9.54
N PRO A 85 -19.45 -4.26 9.34
CA PRO A 85 -20.46 -4.66 8.36
C PRO A 85 -21.81 -3.96 8.53
N ALA A 86 -22.25 -3.73 9.77
CA ALA A 86 -23.53 -3.10 10.08
C ALA A 86 -23.58 -1.62 9.65
N LYS A 87 -22.43 -0.92 9.66
CA LYS A 87 -22.33 0.48 9.27
C LYS A 87 -21.69 0.69 7.89
N ALA A 88 -21.35 -0.38 7.18
CA ALA A 88 -20.64 -0.30 5.90
C ALA A 88 -21.41 0.50 4.85
N GLU A 89 -22.72 0.24 4.70
CA GLU A 89 -23.57 0.97 3.75
C GLU A 89 -23.67 2.46 4.10
N GLN A 90 -23.87 2.77 5.38
CA GLN A 90 -23.91 4.16 5.86
C GLN A 90 -22.57 4.88 5.61
N LEU A 91 -21.45 4.21 5.91
CA LEU A 91 -20.11 4.75 5.69
C LEU A 91 -19.87 5.04 4.20
N VAL A 92 -20.11 4.08 3.32
CA VAL A 92 -19.91 4.27 1.89
C VAL A 92 -20.78 5.41 1.35
N ASN A 93 -22.04 5.49 1.77
CA ASN A 93 -22.94 6.56 1.36
C ASN A 93 -22.47 7.94 1.81
N SER A 94 -21.74 8.04 2.92
CA SER A 94 -21.22 9.30 3.48
C SER A 94 -20.04 9.90 2.69
N PHE A 95 -19.42 9.11 1.80
CA PHE A 95 -18.33 9.57 0.94
C PHE A 95 -18.81 10.41 -0.25
N PHE A 96 -20.09 10.29 -0.62
CA PHE A 96 -20.65 11.01 -1.76
C PHE A 96 -20.99 12.47 -1.42
N PRO A 97 -20.91 13.39 -2.41
CA PRO A 97 -20.49 13.15 -3.80
C PRO A 97 -18.97 12.97 -3.95
N VAL A 98 -18.56 12.15 -4.93
CA VAL A 98 -17.16 11.87 -5.29
C VAL A 98 -16.92 12.35 -6.73
N PRO A 99 -15.75 12.92 -7.06
CA PRO A 99 -15.42 13.27 -8.44
C PRO A 99 -15.49 12.04 -9.37
N PRO A 100 -16.10 12.13 -10.57
CA PRO A 100 -16.26 10.99 -11.48
C PRO A 100 -14.96 10.25 -11.80
N GLU A 101 -13.85 10.99 -11.90
CA GLU A 101 -12.51 10.45 -12.13
C GLU A 101 -11.97 9.61 -10.97
N GLU A 102 -12.49 9.78 -9.74
CA GLU A 102 -12.04 9.10 -8.52
C GLU A 102 -13.05 8.05 -7.99
N GLU A 103 -14.25 7.95 -8.59
CA GLU A 103 -15.29 6.95 -8.21
C GLU A 103 -14.78 5.49 -8.18
N TRP A 104 -13.74 5.18 -8.97
CA TRP A 104 -13.13 3.84 -9.01
C TRP A 104 -12.64 3.37 -7.64
N VAL A 105 -12.24 4.31 -6.76
CA VAL A 105 -11.77 4.03 -5.40
C VAL A 105 -12.88 3.41 -4.58
N ILE A 106 -14.11 3.93 -4.68
CA ILE A 106 -15.26 3.41 -3.94
C ILE A 106 -15.59 1.99 -4.40
N VAL A 107 -15.57 1.75 -5.72
CA VAL A 107 -15.80 0.42 -6.30
C VAL A 107 -14.78 -0.59 -5.78
N ARG A 108 -13.47 -0.27 -5.88
CA ARG A 108 -12.41 -1.16 -5.40
C ARG A 108 -12.44 -1.33 -3.88
N ALA A 109 -12.68 -0.28 -3.12
CA ALA A 109 -12.71 -0.35 -1.66
C ALA A 109 -13.81 -1.29 -1.15
N ILE A 110 -15.00 -1.27 -1.77
CA ILE A 110 -16.07 -2.22 -1.44
C ILE A 110 -15.63 -3.64 -1.80
N ALA A 111 -15.11 -3.87 -3.02
CA ALA A 111 -14.66 -5.19 -3.45
C ALA A 111 -13.51 -5.75 -2.60
N TYR A 112 -12.65 -4.88 -2.08
CA TYR A 112 -11.47 -5.24 -1.28
C TYR A 112 -11.76 -5.27 0.22
N SER A 113 -12.97 -4.88 0.65
CA SER A 113 -13.32 -4.75 2.06
C SER A 113 -13.26 -6.06 2.85
N GLY A 114 -13.44 -7.19 2.17
CA GLY A 114 -13.56 -8.51 2.81
C GLY A 114 -14.93 -8.74 3.45
N LEU A 115 -15.91 -7.86 3.24
CA LEU A 115 -17.29 -8.11 3.67
C LEU A 115 -17.86 -9.34 2.94
N PRO A 116 -18.49 -10.31 3.63
CA PRO A 116 -19.11 -11.46 2.95
C PRO A 116 -20.15 -11.04 1.90
N ASP A 117 -20.90 -9.97 2.16
CA ASP A 117 -21.96 -9.46 1.28
C ASP A 117 -21.58 -8.19 0.49
N TRP A 118 -20.29 -8.02 0.19
CA TRP A 118 -19.78 -6.84 -0.53
C TRP A 118 -20.45 -6.62 -1.89
N ARG A 119 -20.88 -7.70 -2.59
CA ARG A 119 -21.54 -7.62 -3.90
C ARG A 119 -22.90 -6.93 -3.80
N ASN A 120 -23.68 -7.21 -2.76
CA ASN A 120 -24.97 -6.53 -2.55
C ASN A 120 -24.75 -5.06 -2.21
N LEU A 121 -23.77 -4.75 -1.36
CA LEU A 121 -23.39 -3.37 -1.08
C LEU A 121 -22.99 -2.63 -2.37
N LEU A 122 -22.14 -3.23 -3.21
CA LEU A 122 -21.74 -2.64 -4.48
C LEU A 122 -22.94 -2.40 -5.41
N ARG A 123 -23.88 -3.35 -5.50
CA ARG A 123 -25.12 -3.19 -6.28
C ARG A 123 -25.98 -2.02 -5.81
N LYS A 124 -26.09 -1.80 -4.50
CA LYS A 124 -26.86 -0.67 -3.94
C LYS A 124 -26.22 0.69 -4.25
N VAL A 125 -24.90 0.75 -4.27
CA VAL A 125 -24.15 2.01 -4.50
C VAL A 125 -23.93 2.28 -6.00
N ALA A 126 -23.97 1.26 -6.85
CA ALA A 126 -23.76 1.36 -8.29
C ALA A 126 -24.56 2.47 -9.01
N PRO A 127 -25.85 2.73 -8.70
CA PRO A 127 -26.61 3.81 -9.34
C PRO A 127 -26.00 5.22 -9.16
N LYS A 128 -25.14 5.41 -8.15
CA LYS A 128 -24.45 6.68 -7.88
C LYS A 128 -23.18 6.88 -8.71
N MET A 129 -22.68 5.84 -9.38
CA MET A 129 -21.42 5.85 -10.15
C MET A 129 -21.64 5.30 -11.57
N PRO A 130 -22.53 5.92 -12.37
CA PRO A 130 -22.89 5.39 -13.69
C PRO A 130 -21.67 5.30 -14.63
N GLY A 131 -20.67 6.18 -14.46
CA GLY A 131 -19.44 6.17 -15.23
C GLY A 131 -18.53 4.95 -14.97
N ARG A 132 -18.78 4.18 -13.91
CA ARG A 132 -17.97 3.01 -13.51
C ARG A 132 -18.66 1.68 -13.75
N ARG A 133 -19.74 1.65 -14.53
CA ARG A 133 -20.52 0.43 -14.81
C ARG A 133 -19.66 -0.75 -15.27
N VAL A 134 -18.73 -0.55 -16.20
CA VAL A 134 -17.84 -1.61 -16.70
C VAL A 134 -17.01 -2.24 -15.58
N MET A 135 -16.45 -1.43 -14.68
CA MET A 135 -15.66 -1.90 -13.55
C MET A 135 -16.55 -2.63 -12.52
N ILE A 136 -17.72 -2.05 -12.21
CA ILE A 136 -18.70 -2.63 -11.30
C ILE A 136 -19.13 -4.01 -11.79
N ASP A 137 -19.53 -4.10 -13.07
CA ASP A 137 -19.95 -5.35 -13.69
C ASP A 137 -18.81 -6.38 -13.66
N GLY A 138 -17.57 -5.95 -13.89
CA GLY A 138 -16.39 -6.80 -13.80
C GLY A 138 -16.15 -7.42 -12.41
N TYR A 139 -16.41 -6.68 -11.34
CA TYR A 139 -16.37 -7.23 -9.98
C TYR A 139 -17.57 -8.14 -9.69
N LEU A 140 -18.78 -7.72 -10.08
CA LEU A 140 -20.01 -8.48 -9.81
C LEU A 140 -20.04 -9.83 -10.54
N ASN A 141 -19.51 -9.90 -11.75
CA ASN A 141 -19.42 -11.14 -12.54
C ASN A 141 -18.16 -11.99 -12.23
N GLY A 142 -17.26 -11.49 -11.37
CA GLY A 142 -16.05 -12.22 -10.96
C GLY A 142 -14.90 -12.20 -11.97
N THR A 143 -14.94 -11.34 -13.00
CA THR A 143 -13.80 -11.15 -13.90
C THR A 143 -12.68 -10.33 -13.27
N GLN A 144 -13.00 -9.48 -12.27
CA GLN A 144 -12.03 -8.74 -11.46
C GLN A 144 -11.80 -9.44 -10.11
N PRO A 145 -10.54 -9.71 -9.71
CA PRO A 145 -10.24 -10.40 -8.46
C PRO A 145 -10.42 -9.46 -7.25
N THR A 146 -10.84 -9.99 -6.11
CA THR A 146 -10.78 -9.25 -4.84
C THR A 146 -9.34 -9.17 -4.34
N LEU A 147 -9.07 -8.27 -3.38
CA LEU A 147 -7.71 -8.07 -2.84
C LEU A 147 -7.06 -9.41 -2.45
N MET A 148 -7.82 -10.29 -1.79
CA MET A 148 -7.38 -11.59 -1.28
C MET A 148 -7.36 -12.72 -2.32
N ASP A 149 -7.84 -12.47 -3.53
CA ASP A 149 -7.80 -13.44 -4.63
C ASP A 149 -6.73 -13.10 -5.67
N ILE A 150 -6.17 -11.88 -5.61
CA ILE A 150 -5.04 -11.50 -6.48
C ILE A 150 -3.86 -12.44 -6.19
N PRO A 151 -3.30 -13.09 -7.22
CA PRO A 151 -2.17 -14.00 -7.06
C PRO A 151 -0.87 -13.23 -6.80
N LEU A 152 0.06 -13.86 -6.06
CA LEU A 152 1.38 -13.27 -5.83
C LEU A 152 2.16 -13.11 -7.13
N GLU A 153 2.16 -14.14 -7.97
CA GLU A 153 2.77 -14.13 -9.29
C GLU A 153 1.75 -14.56 -10.35
N GLU A 154 1.95 -14.13 -11.59
CA GLU A 154 1.20 -14.66 -12.72
C GLU A 154 1.36 -16.19 -12.80
N ALA A 155 0.25 -16.89 -13.05
CA ALA A 155 0.29 -18.32 -13.27
C ALA A 155 1.16 -18.61 -14.50
N LYS A 156 2.29 -19.30 -14.30
CA LYS A 156 3.14 -19.76 -15.41
C LYS A 156 2.28 -20.66 -16.32
N PRO A 157 2.27 -20.43 -17.65
CA PRO A 157 1.49 -21.26 -18.56
C PRO A 157 1.89 -22.72 -18.41
N GLY A 158 0.89 -23.60 -18.31
CA GLY A 158 1.10 -25.02 -18.10
C GLY A 158 1.82 -25.65 -19.30
N MET A 159 2.40 -26.85 -19.10
CA MET A 159 3.09 -27.56 -20.18
C MET A 159 2.17 -27.83 -21.39
N MET A 160 0.86 -28.01 -21.16
CA MET A 160 -0.17 -28.14 -22.19
C MET A 160 -0.45 -26.83 -22.95
N ASP A 161 -0.38 -25.67 -22.29
CA ASP A 161 -0.53 -24.37 -22.94
C ASP A 161 0.66 -24.08 -23.85
N LYS A 162 1.88 -24.46 -23.42
CA LYS A 162 3.08 -24.38 -24.24
C LYS A 162 3.02 -25.30 -25.46
N LEU A 163 2.52 -26.53 -25.28
CA LEU A 163 2.33 -27.50 -26.37
C LEU A 163 1.28 -27.03 -27.38
N ARG A 164 0.15 -26.49 -26.92
CA ARG A 164 -0.89 -25.93 -27.79
C ARG A 164 -0.37 -24.67 -28.52
N GLY A 165 0.44 -23.85 -27.86
CA GLY A 165 1.13 -22.71 -28.49
C GLY A 165 2.07 -23.14 -29.61
N ALA A 166 2.90 -24.16 -29.38
CA ALA A 166 3.82 -24.69 -30.39
C ALA A 166 3.10 -25.34 -31.59
N MET A 167 1.95 -25.97 -31.36
CA MET A 167 1.16 -26.62 -32.42
C MET A 167 0.31 -25.63 -33.25
N THR A 168 0.08 -24.41 -32.74
CA THR A 168 -0.71 -23.35 -33.41
C THR A 168 0.15 -22.21 -33.95
N GLN A 169 1.48 -22.30 -33.83
CA GLN A 169 2.43 -21.33 -34.38
C GLN A 169 2.38 -21.34 -35.92
N ASN A 170 1.59 -20.42 -36.47
CA ASN A 170 1.58 -20.12 -37.88
C ASN A 170 2.74 -19.14 -38.16
N PRO A 171 3.77 -19.50 -38.96
CA PRO A 171 5.03 -18.75 -39.07
C PRO A 171 4.91 -17.33 -39.65
N PHE A 172 3.71 -16.94 -40.10
CA PHE A 172 3.41 -15.62 -40.65
C PHE A 172 2.49 -14.76 -39.75
N LYS A 173 2.04 -15.28 -38.61
CA LYS A 173 1.24 -14.51 -37.67
C LYS A 173 2.19 -13.87 -36.67
N LYS A 174 2.41 -12.56 -36.82
CA LYS A 174 3.11 -11.71 -35.85
C LYS A 174 2.58 -12.09 -34.47
N GLU A 175 3.44 -12.61 -33.59
CA GLU A 175 3.06 -12.90 -32.21
C GLU A 175 2.66 -11.56 -31.58
N GLU A 176 1.37 -11.23 -31.66
CA GLU A 176 0.73 -10.42 -30.64
C GLU A 176 0.86 -11.25 -29.37
N ARG A 177 2.01 -11.12 -28.70
CA ARG A 177 2.15 -11.38 -27.29
C ARG A 177 1.04 -10.52 -26.67
N LYS A 178 -0.15 -11.10 -26.51
CA LYS A 178 -1.15 -10.57 -25.60
C LYS A 178 -0.38 -10.51 -24.30
N LEU A 179 0.08 -9.31 -23.91
CA LEU A 179 0.57 -9.06 -22.57
C LEU A 179 -0.61 -9.49 -21.71
N ASP A 180 -0.53 -10.69 -21.14
CA ASP A 180 -1.52 -11.21 -20.22
C ASP A 180 -1.44 -10.25 -19.03
N THR A 181 -2.27 -9.21 -19.07
CA THR A 181 -2.25 -8.06 -18.16
C THR A 181 -2.94 -8.47 -16.86
N ARG A 182 -2.65 -9.68 -16.38
CA ARG A 182 -3.30 -10.25 -15.21
C ARG A 182 -2.70 -9.56 -13.99
N LEU A 183 -3.56 -8.87 -13.26
CA LEU A 183 -3.24 -8.23 -11.99
C LEU A 183 -2.55 -9.25 -11.07
N SER A 184 -1.32 -8.94 -10.65
CA SER A 184 -0.54 -9.75 -9.71
C SER A 184 0.30 -8.84 -8.82
N TYR A 185 0.62 -9.31 -7.61
CA TYR A 185 1.49 -8.55 -6.70
C TYR A 185 2.91 -8.37 -7.24
N ALA A 186 3.39 -9.26 -8.11
CA ALA A 186 4.72 -9.17 -8.71
C ALA A 186 4.84 -8.05 -9.77
N THR A 187 3.72 -7.56 -10.30
CA THR A 187 3.68 -6.59 -11.40
C THR A 187 3.05 -5.26 -11.03
N HIS A 188 2.46 -5.12 -9.83
CA HIS A 188 1.72 -3.93 -9.39
C HIS A 188 2.16 -3.53 -7.99
N GLN A 189 2.85 -2.39 -7.90
CA GLN A 189 3.47 -1.90 -6.66
C GLN A 189 2.45 -1.38 -5.65
N ASP A 190 1.37 -0.77 -6.14
CA ASP A 190 0.27 -0.21 -5.33
C ASP A 190 -0.40 -1.25 -4.43
N LEU A 191 -0.42 -2.52 -4.86
CA LEU A 191 -1.01 -3.62 -4.09
C LEU A 191 -0.34 -3.84 -2.73
N LEU A 192 0.98 -3.61 -2.62
CA LEU A 192 1.69 -3.67 -1.34
C LEU A 192 1.15 -2.62 -0.37
N ASP A 193 0.95 -1.41 -0.86
CA ASP A 193 0.43 -0.28 -0.10
C ASP A 193 -1.04 -0.48 0.30
N ILE A 194 -1.84 -1.12 -0.56
CA ILE A 194 -3.23 -1.51 -0.23
C ILE A 194 -3.25 -2.48 0.95
N LEU A 195 -2.34 -3.45 1.00
CA LEU A 195 -2.23 -4.37 2.15
C LEU A 195 -1.88 -3.61 3.44
N TRP A 196 -0.98 -2.64 3.38
CA TRP A 196 -0.65 -1.79 4.52
C TRP A 196 -1.83 -0.93 4.98
N GLY A 197 -2.51 -0.27 4.06
CA GLY A 197 -3.72 0.49 4.35
C GLY A 197 -4.78 -0.36 5.05
N TYR A 198 -5.02 -1.57 4.53
CA TYR A 198 -5.96 -2.52 5.11
C TYR A 198 -5.53 -2.94 6.52
N TYR A 199 -4.24 -3.21 6.74
CA TYR A 199 -3.69 -3.50 8.06
C TYR A 199 -3.93 -2.34 9.06
N PHE A 200 -3.68 -1.09 8.64
CA PHE A 200 -3.89 0.10 9.45
C PHE A 200 -5.35 0.35 9.82
N ALA A 201 -6.30 -0.04 8.98
CA ALA A 201 -7.71 0.09 9.31
C ALA A 201 -8.25 -1.03 10.20
N THR A 202 -7.72 -2.26 10.07
CA THR A 202 -8.42 -3.45 10.57
C THR A 202 -7.79 -4.14 11.77
N GLY A 203 -6.47 -4.08 11.96
CA GLY A 203 -5.84 -5.02 12.89
C GLY A 203 -5.30 -6.29 12.24
N SER A 204 -5.85 -6.68 11.08
CA SER A 204 -5.78 -8.05 10.55
C SER A 204 -4.36 -8.50 10.23
N ARG A 205 -4.00 -9.73 10.62
CA ARG A 205 -2.69 -10.32 10.29
C ARG A 205 -2.61 -10.83 8.85
N VAL A 206 -3.74 -11.02 8.16
CA VAL A 206 -3.80 -11.57 6.79
C VAL A 206 -3.04 -10.72 5.77
N PRO A 207 -3.17 -9.38 5.74
CA PRO A 207 -2.33 -8.55 4.89
C PRO A 207 -0.83 -8.74 5.17
N ILE A 208 -0.43 -8.79 6.45
CA ILE A 208 0.98 -8.97 6.83
C ILE A 208 1.51 -10.31 6.34
N GLN A 209 0.73 -11.40 6.45
CA GLN A 209 1.13 -12.71 5.92
C GLN A 209 1.44 -12.66 4.44
N ARG A 210 0.64 -11.92 3.66
CA ARG A 210 0.88 -11.73 2.23
C ARG A 210 2.14 -10.94 1.94
N ILE A 211 2.39 -9.87 2.69
CA ILE A 211 3.63 -9.10 2.57
C ILE A 211 4.84 -9.98 2.91
N VAL A 212 4.75 -10.82 3.94
CA VAL A 212 5.79 -11.80 4.31
C VAL A 212 6.05 -12.79 3.17
N GLN A 213 5.03 -13.23 2.44
CA GLN A 213 5.18 -14.12 1.27
C GLN A 213 5.90 -13.44 0.08
N MET A 214 5.97 -12.11 0.03
CA MET A 214 6.71 -11.37 -1.01
C MET A 214 8.20 -11.21 -0.67
N LEU A 215 8.60 -11.47 0.58
CA LEU A 215 9.98 -11.29 1.03
C LEU A 215 11.04 -12.07 0.22
N PRO A 216 10.79 -13.31 -0.27
CA PRO A 216 11.74 -14.00 -1.13
C PRO A 216 12.16 -13.19 -2.36
N TRP A 217 11.28 -12.33 -2.88
CA TRP A 217 11.58 -11.49 -4.03
C TRP A 217 12.66 -10.45 -3.74
N SER A 218 12.92 -10.10 -2.48
CA SER A 218 13.99 -9.16 -2.11
C SER A 218 15.39 -9.71 -2.41
N LYS A 219 15.50 -11.00 -2.72
CA LYS A 219 16.73 -11.69 -3.12
C LYS A 219 16.66 -12.20 -4.56
N SER A 220 15.51 -12.07 -5.23
CA SER A 220 15.34 -12.51 -6.63
C SER A 220 16.10 -11.59 -7.59
N ARG A 221 16.65 -12.19 -8.64
CA ARG A 221 17.30 -11.49 -9.76
C ARG A 221 16.54 -11.73 -11.08
N ASP A 222 15.25 -12.10 -10.99
CA ASP A 222 14.44 -12.45 -12.15
C ASP A 222 13.96 -11.19 -12.91
N THR A 223 13.31 -10.27 -12.19
CA THR A 223 12.79 -9.02 -12.75
C THR A 223 12.99 -7.87 -11.77
N VAL A 224 13.11 -6.66 -12.32
CA VAL A 224 13.25 -5.43 -11.52
C VAL A 224 12.01 -5.20 -10.66
N ASP A 225 10.82 -5.47 -11.18
CA ASP A 225 9.56 -5.25 -10.45
C ASP A 225 9.46 -6.15 -9.22
N LYS A 226 9.74 -7.46 -9.38
CA LYS A 226 9.77 -8.41 -8.26
C LYS A 226 10.79 -7.99 -7.21
N LEU A 227 12.02 -7.68 -7.62
CA LEU A 227 13.07 -7.26 -6.69
C LEU A 227 12.69 -5.97 -5.96
N THR A 228 12.06 -5.03 -6.66
CA THR A 228 11.60 -3.77 -6.08
C THR A 228 10.50 -4.02 -5.05
N ILE A 229 9.47 -4.80 -5.39
CA ILE A 229 8.35 -5.11 -4.49
C ILE A 229 8.83 -5.90 -3.27
N GLY A 230 9.67 -6.92 -3.45
CA GLY A 230 10.25 -7.66 -2.33
C GLY A 230 11.13 -6.80 -1.43
N SER A 231 11.91 -5.89 -2.02
CA SER A 231 12.73 -4.95 -1.26
C SER A 231 11.90 -3.93 -0.49
N MET A 232 10.81 -3.42 -1.09
CA MET A 232 9.84 -2.55 -0.43
C MET A 232 9.11 -3.28 0.70
N ALA A 233 8.68 -4.53 0.49
CA ALA A 233 8.08 -5.37 1.52
C ALA A 233 9.02 -5.53 2.72
N ARG A 234 10.29 -5.86 2.47
CA ARG A 234 11.33 -5.98 3.50
C ARG A 234 11.51 -4.67 4.28
N TYR A 235 11.67 -3.55 3.57
CA TYR A 235 11.87 -2.24 4.19
C TYR A 235 10.65 -1.76 5.00
N THR A 236 9.45 -1.86 4.42
CA THR A 236 8.21 -1.37 5.07
C THR A 236 7.85 -2.21 6.28
N LEU A 237 8.01 -3.54 6.23
CA LEU A 237 7.83 -4.40 7.40
C LEU A 237 8.76 -4.00 8.55
N ALA A 238 10.05 -3.81 8.27
CA ALA A 238 11.02 -3.39 9.30
C ALA A 238 10.66 -2.00 9.85
N SER A 239 10.37 -1.04 8.97
CA SER A 239 10.03 0.34 9.33
C SER A 239 8.80 0.44 10.23
N TYR A 240 7.73 -0.30 9.90
CA TYR A 240 6.53 -0.29 10.73
C TYR A 240 6.68 -1.14 12.00
N ALA A 241 7.45 -2.23 11.98
CA ALA A 241 7.72 -3.02 13.18
C ALA A 241 8.57 -2.28 14.23
N VAL A 242 9.38 -1.29 13.84
CA VAL A 242 10.05 -0.40 14.80
C VAL A 242 9.04 0.38 15.66
N ARG A 243 7.90 0.76 15.07
CA ARG A 243 6.89 1.64 15.70
C ARG A 243 5.72 0.86 16.31
N ASP A 244 5.43 -0.34 15.82
CA ASP A 244 4.34 -1.20 16.25
C ASP A 244 4.90 -2.46 16.91
N ALA A 245 4.91 -2.47 18.25
CA ALA A 245 5.38 -3.61 19.04
C ALA A 245 4.56 -4.88 18.76
N SER A 246 3.24 -4.76 18.54
CA SER A 246 2.39 -5.91 18.23
C SER A 246 2.73 -6.51 16.87
N LEU A 247 3.06 -5.68 15.88
CA LEU A 247 3.55 -6.16 14.59
C LEU A 247 4.90 -6.87 14.76
N ARG A 248 5.82 -6.28 15.51
CA ARG A 248 7.16 -6.85 15.74
C ARG A 248 7.09 -8.22 16.41
N ASP A 249 6.28 -8.36 17.44
CA ASP A 249 6.10 -9.63 18.15
C ASP A 249 5.46 -10.67 17.22
N TYR A 250 4.49 -10.26 16.40
CA TYR A 250 3.93 -11.14 15.38
C TYR A 250 4.96 -11.60 14.34
N LEU A 251 5.85 -10.72 13.88
CA LEU A 251 6.90 -11.10 12.92
C LEU A 251 7.93 -12.07 13.55
N ARG A 252 8.21 -11.95 14.85
CA ARG A 252 9.06 -12.90 15.59
C ARG A 252 8.40 -14.27 15.71
N GLU A 253 7.10 -14.32 16.05
CA GLU A 253 6.30 -15.56 16.04
C GLU A 253 6.32 -16.21 14.65
N GLU A 254 6.16 -15.40 13.61
CA GLU A 254 6.16 -15.88 12.24
C GLU A 254 7.54 -16.42 11.84
N LEU A 255 8.62 -15.74 12.21
CA LEU A 255 10.00 -16.18 11.95
C LEU A 255 10.29 -17.56 12.55
N ALA A 256 9.75 -17.85 13.74
CA ALA A 256 9.90 -19.15 14.38
C ALA A 256 9.19 -20.28 13.61
N ARG A 257 8.12 -19.97 12.86
CA ARG A 257 7.33 -20.94 12.10
C ARG A 257 7.76 -21.07 10.64
N GLN A 258 8.31 -20.00 10.06
CA GLN A 258 8.64 -19.95 8.64
C GLN A 258 9.84 -20.84 8.30
N SER A 259 9.82 -21.38 7.08
CA SER A 259 10.88 -22.23 6.53
C SER A 259 11.14 -21.86 5.07
N GLY A 260 12.24 -22.39 4.50
CA GLY A 260 12.59 -22.16 3.10
C GLY A 260 12.94 -20.69 2.79
N PRO A 261 12.57 -20.17 1.60
CA PRO A 261 13.10 -18.92 1.07
C PRO A 261 12.61 -17.65 1.79
N VAL A 262 11.59 -17.76 2.65
CA VAL A 262 11.05 -16.63 3.44
C VAL A 262 11.87 -16.39 4.70
N LYS A 263 12.46 -17.44 5.28
CA LYS A 263 13.05 -17.40 6.63
C LYS A 263 14.18 -16.40 6.77
N GLU A 264 15.13 -16.40 5.83
CA GLU A 264 16.27 -15.49 5.87
C GLU A 264 15.88 -14.02 5.66
N PRO A 265 15.12 -13.64 4.62
CA PRO A 265 14.59 -12.29 4.49
C PRO A 265 13.78 -11.82 5.72
N LEU A 266 12.95 -12.69 6.31
CA LEU A 266 12.17 -12.36 7.49
C LEU A 266 13.06 -12.15 8.73
N ARG A 267 14.13 -12.93 8.87
CA ARG A 267 15.14 -12.73 9.92
C ARG A 267 15.78 -11.35 9.81
N GLU A 268 16.16 -10.92 8.61
CA GLU A 268 16.70 -9.58 8.36
C GLU A 268 15.71 -8.46 8.73
N VAL A 269 14.41 -8.66 8.45
CA VAL A 269 13.36 -7.71 8.84
C VAL A 269 13.27 -7.56 10.36
N VAL A 270 13.20 -8.70 11.08
CA VAL A 270 13.10 -8.72 12.54
C VAL A 270 14.35 -8.10 13.16
N GLU A 271 15.54 -8.46 12.68
CA GLU A 271 16.81 -7.92 13.15
C GLU A 271 16.90 -6.41 12.93
N ALA A 272 16.52 -5.92 11.74
CA ALA A 272 16.52 -4.49 11.44
C ALA A 272 15.49 -3.71 12.29
N ALA A 273 14.35 -4.32 12.61
CA ALA A 273 13.35 -3.72 13.48
C ALA A 273 13.81 -3.68 14.94
N ASP A 274 14.51 -4.73 15.40
CA ASP A 274 15.03 -4.83 16.76
C ASP A 274 16.23 -3.90 17.00
N THR A 275 17.07 -3.73 15.99
CA THR A 275 18.28 -2.89 16.05
C THR A 275 18.07 -1.46 15.51
N VAL A 276 16.87 -1.15 15.02
CA VAL A 276 16.49 0.14 14.41
C VAL A 276 17.41 0.52 13.23
N GLN A 277 17.95 -0.46 12.51
CA GLN A 277 18.88 -0.26 11.38
C GLN A 277 18.18 -0.11 10.02
N LEU A 278 17.17 0.76 9.95
CA LEU A 278 16.38 0.97 8.73
C LEU A 278 17.21 1.55 7.56
N GLY A 279 18.24 2.34 7.87
CA GLY A 279 19.12 2.94 6.86
C GLY A 279 19.91 1.91 6.07
N ALA A 280 20.40 0.85 6.73
CA ALA A 280 21.12 -0.24 6.07
C ALA A 280 20.19 -1.02 5.14
N VAL A 281 19.01 -1.43 5.63
CA VAL A 281 17.99 -2.13 4.84
C VAL A 281 17.63 -1.36 3.57
N ARG A 282 17.43 -0.04 3.69
CA ARG A 282 17.13 0.83 2.55
C ARG A 282 18.29 0.90 1.56
N LYS A 283 19.52 1.11 2.04
CA LYS A 283 20.72 1.22 1.20
C LYS A 283 20.95 -0.08 0.39
N ASP A 284 20.82 -1.22 1.06
CA ASP A 284 20.99 -2.53 0.43
C ASP A 284 19.93 -2.79 -0.65
N ALA A 285 18.67 -2.41 -0.39
CA ALA A 285 17.58 -2.52 -1.35
C ALA A 285 17.85 -1.71 -2.63
N VAL A 286 18.26 -0.44 -2.47
CA VAL A 286 18.57 0.45 -3.60
C VAL A 286 19.73 -0.13 -4.42
N ALA A 287 20.80 -0.54 -3.75
CA ALA A 287 21.96 -1.13 -4.41
C ALA A 287 21.62 -2.40 -5.20
N ALA A 288 20.77 -3.28 -4.65
CA ALA A 288 20.37 -4.51 -5.32
C ALA A 288 19.55 -4.24 -6.60
N VAL A 289 18.63 -3.27 -6.54
CA VAL A 289 17.82 -2.86 -7.69
C VAL A 289 18.69 -2.22 -8.77
N ASP A 290 19.61 -1.33 -8.39
CA ASP A 290 20.51 -0.67 -9.33
C ASP A 290 21.47 -1.66 -9.99
N GLU A 291 22.00 -2.62 -9.23
CA GLU A 291 22.82 -3.70 -9.78
C GLU A 291 22.04 -4.55 -10.79
N LEU A 292 20.79 -4.93 -10.50
CA LEU A 292 19.97 -5.71 -11.41
C LEU A 292 19.65 -4.94 -12.70
N LYS A 293 19.45 -3.62 -12.60
CA LYS A 293 19.25 -2.75 -13.77
C LYS A 293 20.50 -2.67 -14.65
N ILE A 294 21.68 -2.53 -14.05
CA ILE A 294 22.95 -2.43 -14.78
C ILE A 294 23.31 -3.76 -15.44
N LYS A 295 23.26 -4.85 -14.67
CA LYS A 295 23.78 -6.15 -15.11
C LYS A 295 22.71 -7.05 -15.78
N GLY A 296 21.44 -6.67 -15.79
CA GLY A 296 20.34 -7.48 -16.30
C GLY A 296 19.99 -8.69 -15.42
N SER A 297 18.86 -9.35 -15.71
CA SER A 297 18.38 -10.50 -14.94
C SER A 297 19.28 -11.73 -15.05
N ASP A 298 19.30 -12.58 -14.03
CA ASP A 298 20.11 -13.82 -14.05
C ASP A 298 19.66 -14.77 -15.18
N ALA A 299 18.37 -14.76 -15.52
CA ALA A 299 17.85 -15.46 -16.70
C ALA A 299 18.43 -14.94 -18.03
N ARG A 300 18.79 -13.65 -18.12
CA ARG A 300 19.49 -13.07 -19.28
C ARG A 300 20.99 -13.34 -19.25
N ARG A 301 21.60 -13.53 -18.07
CA ARG A 301 23.03 -13.84 -17.93
C ARG A 301 23.34 -15.31 -18.16
N ASN A 302 22.41 -16.20 -17.80
CA ASN A 302 22.52 -17.64 -18.07
C ASN A 302 22.05 -18.02 -19.49
N MET A 303 21.89 -17.03 -20.38
CA MET A 303 21.85 -17.21 -21.83
C MET A 303 23.27 -17.14 -22.40
N ASP A 304 24.20 -17.88 -21.82
CA ASP A 304 25.33 -18.37 -22.61
C ASP A 304 24.73 -19.32 -23.64
N PHE A 305 24.84 -18.97 -24.93
CA PHE A 305 24.35 -19.73 -26.09
C PHE A 305 22.98 -19.33 -26.68
N TRP A 306 22.72 -18.07 -27.01
CA TRP A 306 22.10 -17.70 -28.31
C TRP A 306 22.28 -16.19 -28.56
N GLY A 307 22.78 -15.88 -29.76
CA GLY A 307 23.41 -14.63 -30.11
C GLY A 307 22.49 -13.45 -30.37
N GLN A 308 23.09 -12.27 -30.19
CA GLN A 308 22.83 -10.98 -30.84
C GLN A 308 21.43 -10.33 -30.71
N LEU A 309 21.50 -9.09 -30.20
CA LEU A 309 20.60 -7.94 -30.40
C LEU A 309 19.24 -7.93 -29.68
N GLY A 310 19.03 -6.85 -28.92
CA GLY A 310 17.79 -6.09 -29.04
C GLY A 310 17.06 -5.69 -27.75
N VAL A 311 17.16 -4.38 -27.44
CA VAL A 311 16.13 -3.51 -26.83
C VAL A 311 15.90 -3.60 -25.31
N GLY A 312 16.05 -2.44 -24.66
CA GLY A 312 15.53 -2.18 -23.31
C GLY A 312 16.00 -0.87 -22.72
N ALA A 313 15.72 0.26 -23.39
CA ALA A 313 15.92 1.59 -22.83
C ALA A 313 14.86 1.92 -21.77
N LEU A 314 15.36 2.33 -20.59
CA LEU A 314 14.86 3.33 -19.63
C LEU A 314 13.34 3.51 -19.44
N ALA A 315 12.88 3.15 -18.23
CA ALA A 315 11.83 3.87 -17.52
C ALA A 315 12.39 4.32 -16.17
N LEU A 316 12.70 5.62 -16.07
CA LEU A 316 13.19 6.30 -14.87
C LEU A 316 12.00 6.85 -14.08
N GLY A 317 11.92 6.51 -12.79
CA GLY A 317 10.96 7.10 -11.85
C GLY A 317 11.43 6.97 -10.40
N CYS A 318 11.80 8.11 -9.81
CA CYS A 318 11.98 8.41 -8.38
C CYS A 318 13.06 7.72 -7.51
N VAL A 319 13.70 6.61 -7.91
CA VAL A 319 14.74 6.00 -7.04
C VAL A 319 16.08 6.79 -7.08
N SER A 320 16.38 7.49 -8.17
CA SER A 320 17.65 8.21 -8.36
C SER A 320 17.72 9.59 -7.69
N ALA A 321 16.61 10.21 -7.28
CA ALA A 321 16.64 11.53 -6.64
C ALA A 321 17.00 11.51 -5.15
N ALA A 322 16.82 10.36 -4.47
CA ALA A 322 17.14 10.23 -3.04
C ALA A 322 18.64 10.04 -2.76
N ALA A 323 19.47 9.82 -3.79
CA ALA A 323 20.91 9.61 -3.66
C ALA A 323 21.73 10.91 -3.46
N LEU A 324 21.09 12.10 -3.54
CA LEU A 324 21.77 13.40 -3.47
C LEU A 324 21.56 14.17 -2.14
N GLY A 325 21.10 13.52 -1.07
CA GLY A 325 21.33 14.02 0.29
C GLY A 325 20.63 15.33 0.68
N GLN A 326 19.32 15.45 0.46
CA GLN A 326 18.50 16.46 1.14
C GLN A 326 17.93 15.84 2.43
N VAL A 327 18.70 15.99 3.52
CA VAL A 327 18.32 15.60 4.89
C VAL A 327 17.59 16.77 5.54
N ALA A 328 16.27 16.77 5.48
CA ALA A 328 15.41 17.42 6.46
C ALA A 328 13.98 16.87 6.30
N VAL A 329 13.36 16.54 7.43
CA VAL A 329 11.98 16.00 7.58
C VAL A 329 11.87 14.48 7.46
N GLY A 330 11.68 13.84 8.62
CA GLY A 330 11.46 12.40 8.81
C GLY A 330 10.11 11.89 8.31
N ILE A 331 9.93 11.89 6.99
CA ILE A 331 8.84 11.22 6.28
C ILE A 331 9.45 10.04 5.49
N PRO A 332 9.01 8.79 5.72
CA PRO A 332 9.55 7.64 4.99
C PRO A 332 9.28 7.77 3.49
N CYS A 333 10.30 7.47 2.69
CA CYS A 333 10.31 7.57 1.23
C CYS A 333 9.42 6.52 0.53
N VAL A 334 8.11 6.63 0.73
CA VAL A 334 7.05 6.00 -0.10
C VAL A 334 6.02 7.08 -0.44
N ILE A 335 6.49 8.20 -0.98
CA ILE A 335 5.67 9.19 -1.65
C ILE A 335 6.33 9.38 -3.02
N GLY A 336 5.85 8.60 -3.99
CA GLY A 336 6.17 8.76 -5.41
C GLY A 336 5.58 10.07 -5.94
N GLY A 337 6.28 10.65 -6.92
CA GLY A 337 6.11 12.02 -7.36
C GLY A 337 4.78 12.35 -8.01
N SER A 338 4.27 13.52 -7.65
CA SER A 338 3.49 14.48 -8.48
C SER A 338 3.04 15.69 -7.63
N ALA A 339 3.00 15.57 -6.31
CA ALA A 339 2.69 16.69 -5.40
C ALA A 339 3.79 17.78 -5.29
N SER A 340 5.00 17.55 -5.82
CA SER A 340 6.11 18.51 -5.73
C SER A 340 6.02 19.68 -6.71
N GLN A 341 5.33 19.53 -7.85
CA GLN A 341 5.18 20.64 -8.82
C GLN A 341 4.17 21.70 -8.33
N GLY A 342 3.09 21.26 -7.67
CA GLY A 342 2.08 22.16 -7.11
C GLY A 342 2.56 22.93 -5.87
N LEU A 343 3.37 22.29 -5.01
CA LEU A 343 3.89 22.93 -3.81
C LEU A 343 5.07 23.88 -4.09
N LEU A 344 5.93 23.57 -5.08
CA LEU A 344 7.03 24.45 -5.48
C LEU A 344 6.54 25.72 -6.19
N SER A 345 5.53 25.62 -7.06
CA SER A 345 4.97 26.79 -7.77
C SER A 345 4.21 27.78 -6.87
N PHE A 346 3.70 27.32 -5.72
CA PHE A 346 3.06 28.19 -4.73
C PHE A 346 4.07 28.93 -3.85
N TRP A 347 5.25 28.34 -3.62
CA TRP A 347 6.31 28.95 -2.80
C TRP A 347 7.18 29.93 -3.61
N GLU A 348 7.37 29.67 -4.91
CA GLU A 348 8.09 30.56 -5.84
C GLU A 348 7.33 31.86 -6.17
N LYS A 349 6.02 31.92 -5.87
CA LYS A 349 5.18 33.12 -6.04
C LYS A 349 5.09 34.01 -4.79
N GLN A 350 5.76 33.66 -3.70
CA GLN A 350 5.81 34.47 -2.47
C GLN A 350 7.21 34.99 -2.12
N GLN A 351 8.13 34.95 -3.08
CA GLN A 351 9.29 35.84 -3.15
C GLN A 351 9.11 36.80 -4.33
#